data_AF-A0A7C6K6W6-F1
#
_entry.id   AF-A0A7C6K6W6-F1
#
_cell.length_a   1.000
_cell.length_b   1.000
_cell.length_c   1.000
_cell.angle_alpha   90.00
_cell.angle_beta   90.00
_cell.angle_gamma   90.00
#
_symmetry.space_group_name_H-M   'P 1'
#
loop_
_entity.id
_entity.type
_entity.pdbx_description
1 polymer ?
#
loop_
_entity_poly.entity_id
_entity_poly.type
_entity_poly.pdbx_seq_one_letter_code
_entity_poly.pdbx_strand_id
1 'polypeptide(L)' 'MLIVLTVPALPGCVIQGKNKDEALARIREAIQGYLEALEIEELPMPDSDMG' A
#
# COMPACT_ATOMS: atom_id res chain seq x y z
N MET A 1 17.75 -6.49 10.92
CA MET A 1 17.00 -7.08 9.80
C MET A 1 15.89 -6.12 9.45
N LEU A 2 15.75 -5.73 8.19
CA LEU A 2 14.71 -4.80 7.74
C LEU A 2 13.75 -5.60 6.85
N ILE A 3 12.45 -5.34 6.99
CA ILE A 3 11.41 -5.99 6.19
C ILE A 3 10.89 -4.96 5.19
N VAL A 4 10.83 -5.37 3.93
CA VAL A 4 10.26 -4.59 2.84
C VAL A 4 8.96 -5.25 2.41
N LEU A 5 7.90 -4.48 2.32
CA LEU A 5 6.59 -4.89 1.83
C LEU A 5 6.25 -4.06 0.59
N THR A 6 5.61 -4.70 -0.38
CA THR A 6 5.13 -4.07 -1.60
C THR A 6 3.68 -4.44 -1.82
N VAL A 7 2.87 -3.49 -2.30
CA VAL A 7 1.49 -3.77 -2.69
C VAL A 7 1.44 -3.94 -4.20
N PRO A 8 1.16 -5.15 -4.72
CA PRO A 8 1.18 -5.38 -6.16
C PRO A 8 0.13 -4.56 -6.93
N ALA A 9 -1.03 -4.33 -6.32
CA ALA A 9 -2.07 -3.46 -6.86
C ALA A 9 -1.71 -1.96 -6.85
N LEU A 10 -0.65 -1.57 -6.14
CA LEU A 10 -0.15 -0.19 -6.06
C LEU A 10 1.32 -0.18 -6.47
N PRO A 11 1.63 -0.29 -7.77
CA PRO A 11 3.00 -0.27 -8.24
C PRO A 11 3.69 1.02 -7.77
N GLY A 12 4.79 0.88 -7.04
CA GLY A 12 5.52 1.98 -6.40
C GLY A 12 5.26 2.16 -4.90
N CYS A 13 4.25 1.48 -4.34
CA CYS A 13 4.04 1.45 -2.89
C CYS A 13 5.02 0.47 -2.23
N VAL A 14 6.16 1.01 -1.78
CA VAL A 14 7.23 0.28 -1.08
C VAL A 14 7.32 0.76 0.35
N ILE A 15 7.11 -0.16 1.30
CA ILE A 15 7.11 0.13 2.73
C ILE A 15 8.23 -0.65 3.43
N GLN A 16 8.91 0.01 4.35
CA GLN A 16 10.00 -0.57 5.13
C GLN A 16 9.70 -0.50 6.63
N GLY A 17 9.96 -1.59 7.36
CA GLY A 17 9.88 -1.63 8.82
C GLY A 17 11.01 -2.45 9.44
N LYS A 18 11.27 -2.26 10.75
CA LYS A 18 12.30 -3.00 11.49
C LYS A 18 11.85 -4.41 11.84
N ASN A 19 10.54 -4.64 11.84
CA ASN A 19 9.89 -5.93 12.05
C ASN A 19 8.59 -5.99 11.24
N LYS A 20 7.92 -7.16 11.29
CA LYS A 20 6.75 -7.44 10.45
C LYS A 20 5.56 -6.57 10.86
N ASP A 21 5.33 -6.43 12.16
CA ASP A 21 4.23 -5.65 12.70
C ASP A 21 4.35 -4.16 12.37
N GLU A 22 5.56 -3.58 12.48
CA GLU A 22 5.82 -2.19 12.09
C GLU A 22 5.61 -1.99 10.59
N ALA A 23 6.15 -2.88 9.75
CA ALA A 23 5.95 -2.79 8.30
C ALA A 23 4.47 -2.91 7.92
N LEU A 24 3.73 -3.80 8.60
CA LEU A 24 2.29 -3.99 8.41
C LEU A 24 1.44 -2.81 8.87
N ALA A 25 1.81 -2.14 9.97
CA ALA A 25 1.12 -0.94 10.42
C ALA A 25 1.28 0.18 9.37
N ARG A 26 2.52 0.40 8.90
CA ARG A 26 2.83 1.45 7.93
C ARG A 26 2.18 1.22 6.56
N ILE A 27 2.12 -0.02 6.09
CA ILE A 27 1.49 -0.31 4.80
C ILE A 27 -0.03 -0.15 4.83
N ARG A 28 -0.67 -0.40 5.99
CA ARG A 28 -2.10 -0.13 6.17
C ARG A 28 -2.40 1.36 6.06
N GLU A 29 -1.61 2.20 6.71
CA GLU A 29 -1.75 3.67 6.59
C GLU A 29 -1.53 4.15 5.15
N ALA A 30 -0.53 3.62 4.46
CA ALA A 30 -0.27 3.97 3.06
C ALA A 30 -1.41 3.55 2.12
N ILE A 31 -1.97 2.35 2.30
CA ILE A 31 -3.14 1.89 1.53
C ILE A 31 -4.36 2.77 1.86
N GLN A 32 -4.61 3.07 3.13
CA GLN A 32 -5.71 3.93 3.55
C GLN A 32 -5.63 5.32 2.88
N GLY A 33 -4.46 5.97 2.94
CA GLY A 33 -4.27 7.28 2.28
C GLY A 33 -4.42 7.22 0.76
N TYR A 34 -4.06 6.09 0.13
CA TYR A 34 -4.31 5.88 -1.29
C TYR A 34 -5.81 5.76 -1.60
N LEU A 35 -6.56 5.01 -0.81
CA LEU A 35 -8.01 4.87 -0.99
C LEU A 35 -8.74 6.20 -0.79
N GLU A 36 -8.33 6.98 0.20
CA GLU A 36 -8.87 8.33 0.43
C GLU A 36 -8.57 9.26 -0.74
N ALA A 37 -7.35 9.21 -1.30
CA ALA A 37 -7.01 9.99 -2.49
C ALA A 37 -7.86 9.59 -3.70
N LEU A 38 -8.10 8.29 -3.93
CA LEU A 38 -8.99 7.83 -5.00
C LEU A 38 -10.42 8.32 -4.84
N GLU A 39 -10.95 8.30 -3.61
CA GLU A 39 -12.30 8.78 -3.32
C GLU A 39 -12.42 10.29 -3.58
N ILE A 40 -11.41 11.08 -3.20
CA ILE A 40 -11.37 12.53 -3.45
C ILE A 40 -11.27 12.84 -4.94
N GLU A 41 -10.49 12.05 -5.70
CA GLU A 41 -10.29 12.25 -7.13
C GLU A 41 -11.36 11.56 -8.01
N GLU A 42 -12.36 10.90 -7.39
CA GLU A 42 -13.38 10.08 -8.06
C GLU A 42 -12.78 9.06 -9.05
N LEU A 43 -11.57 8.57 -8.75
CA LEU A 43 -10.86 7.64 -9.60
C LEU A 43 -11.31 6.20 -9.32
N PRO A 44 -11.37 5.35 -10.37
CA PRO A 44 -11.70 3.94 -10.20
C PRO A 44 -10.62 3.24 -9.36
N MET A 45 -11.04 2.24 -8.58
CA MET A 45 -10.13 1.34 -7.87
C MET A 45 -9.15 0.70 -8.87
N PRO A 46 -7.85 0.61 -8.55
CA PRO A 46 -6.88 -0.08 -9.39
C PRO A 46 -7.27 -1.55 -9.48
N ASP A 47 -7.29 -2.09 -10.70
CA ASP A 47 -7.58 -3.50 -10.93
C ASP A 47 -6.53 -4.36 -10.22
N SER A 48 -7.00 -5.28 -9.37
CA SER A 48 -6.16 -6.23 -8.65
C SER A 48 -5.70 -7.41 -9.52
N ASP A 49 -5.84 -7.32 -10.84
CA ASP A 49 -5.54 -8.41 -11.78
C ASP A 49 -4.03 -8.63 -11.87
N MET A 50 -3.52 -9.39 -10.90
CA MET A 50 -2.25 -10.08 -10.98
C MET A 50 -2.47 -11.29 -11.91
N GLY A 51 -2.32 -11.05 -13.21
CA GLY A 51 -2.15 -12.11 -14.20
C GLY A 51 -0.91 -12.96 -13.95
#